data_AF-A0A0P1IDX3-F1
#
_entry.id   AF-A0A0P1IDX3-F1
#
_cell.length_a   1.000
_cell.length_b   1.000
_cell.length_c   1.000
_cell.angle_alpha   90.00
_cell.angle_beta   90.00
_cell.angle_gamma   90.00
#
_symmetry.space_group_name_H-M   'P 1'
#
loop_
_entity.id
_entity.type
_entity.pdbx_description
1 polymer ?
#
loop_
_entity_poly.entity_id
_entity_poly.type
_entity_poly.pdbx_seq_one_letter_code
_entity_poly.pdbx_strand_id
1 'polypeptide(L)'
;MNKWIVLSALTLLAACDVPQAPVVTGPDGQTFIQINTSGLTCYNTKCLDINPAARSVRQIGNRRTQIPGNINVSDGTVTPDEFRQLGIAASLAGGEGSQSDRG
;
A
#
# COMPACT_ATOMS: atom_id res chain seq x y z
N MET A 1 -55.31 12.44 -0.84
CA MET A 1 -54.31 13.22 -0.08
C MET A 1 -52.95 12.53 -0.25
N ASN A 2 -52.15 12.98 -1.22
CA ASN A 2 -50.89 12.33 -1.58
C ASN A 2 -49.73 13.03 -0.85
N LYS A 3 -49.19 12.39 0.19
CA LYS A 3 -48.01 12.88 0.89
C LYS A 3 -46.77 12.32 0.19
N TRP A 4 -46.12 13.18 -0.57
CA TRP A 4 -44.80 12.95 -1.15
C TRP A 4 -43.77 12.90 -0.01
N ILE A 5 -43.18 11.73 0.21
CA ILE A 5 -42.01 11.58 1.08
C ILE A 5 -40.80 11.58 0.17
N VAL A 6 -40.27 12.77 -0.11
CA VAL A 6 -38.95 12.95 -0.69
C VAL A 6 -37.96 12.89 0.47
N LEU A 7 -37.50 11.69 0.84
CA LEU A 7 -36.32 11.57 1.70
C LEU A 7 -35.08 11.52 0.79
N SER A 8 -34.54 12.72 0.56
CA SER A 8 -33.17 12.92 0.10
C SER A 8 -32.22 12.58 1.23
N ALA A 9 -31.47 11.49 1.07
CA ALA A 9 -30.22 11.26 1.81
C ALA A 9 -29.35 10.29 1.00
N LEU A 10 -28.89 10.76 -0.16
CA LEU A 10 -27.71 10.18 -0.81
C LEU A 10 -26.52 10.50 0.09
N THR A 11 -26.19 9.60 0.99
CA THR A 11 -24.88 9.58 1.64
C THR A 11 -23.85 9.24 0.57
N LEU A 12 -23.32 10.29 -0.06
CA LEU A 12 -22.09 10.22 -0.86
C LEU A 12 -20.99 9.69 0.07
N LEU A 13 -20.70 8.40 -0.03
CA LEU A 13 -19.48 7.80 0.46
C LEU A 13 -18.34 8.55 -0.23
N ALA A 14 -17.72 9.50 0.47
CA ALA A 14 -16.41 10.01 0.09
C ALA A 14 -15.44 8.83 0.16
N ALA A 15 -15.30 8.12 -0.95
CA ALA A 15 -14.18 7.24 -1.15
C ALA A 15 -12.94 8.13 -1.00
N CYS A 16 -12.19 7.93 0.07
CA CYS A 16 -10.85 8.50 0.16
C CYS A 16 -10.05 7.79 -0.93
N ASP A 17 -10.02 8.35 -2.14
CA ASP A 17 -9.15 7.90 -3.21
C ASP A 17 -7.72 8.12 -2.71
N VAL A 18 -7.12 7.05 -2.17
CA VAL A 18 -5.71 7.09 -1.78
C VAL A 18 -4.93 7.23 -3.08
N PRO A 19 -4.10 8.27 -3.24
CA PRO A 19 -3.41 8.52 -4.50
C PRO A 19 -2.61 7.28 -4.92
N GLN A 20 -2.86 6.81 -6.15
CA GLN A 20 -2.03 5.76 -6.72
C GLN A 20 -0.59 6.28 -6.88
N ALA A 21 0.37 5.42 -6.54
CA ALA A 21 1.79 5.72 -6.68
C ALA A 21 2.11 6.01 -8.15
N PRO A 22 2.91 7.06 -8.45
CA PRO A 22 3.33 7.34 -9.81
C PRO A 22 4.02 6.13 -10.43
N VAL A 23 3.63 5.83 -11.67
CA VAL A 23 4.27 4.80 -12.47
C VAL A 23 5.13 5.50 -13.53
N VAL A 24 6.41 5.19 -13.56
CA VAL A 24 7.39 5.75 -14.49
C VAL A 24 7.87 4.65 -15.43
N THR A 25 7.95 4.95 -16.72
CA THR A 25 8.53 4.06 -17.71
C THR A 25 10.02 4.37 -17.82
N GLY A 26 10.85 3.38 -17.55
CA GLY A 26 12.29 3.50 -17.69
C GLY A 26 12.74 3.54 -19.15
N PRO A 27 14.03 3.84 -19.39
CA PRO A 27 14.59 3.97 -20.73
C PRO A 27 14.49 2.68 -21.56
N ASP A 28 14.46 1.51 -20.91
CA ASP A 28 14.33 0.20 -21.56
C ASP A 28 12.87 -0.21 -21.81
N GLY A 29 11.91 0.70 -21.58
CA GLY A 29 10.47 0.40 -21.67
C GLY A 29 9.90 -0.36 -20.46
N GLN A 30 10.71 -0.62 -19.45
CA GLN A 30 10.28 -1.27 -18.21
C GLN A 30 9.44 -0.33 -17.34
N THR A 31 8.40 -0.87 -16.71
CA THR A 31 7.52 -0.12 -15.81
C THR A 31 8.07 -0.15 -14.39
N PHE A 32 8.17 1.02 -13.76
CA PHE A 32 8.59 1.18 -12.38
C PHE A 32 7.55 1.97 -11.58
N ILE A 33 7.37 1.61 -10.33
CA ILE A 33 6.50 2.28 -9.36
C ILE A 33 7.41 3.14 -8.48
N GLN A 34 7.10 4.43 -8.38
CA GLN A 34 7.83 5.34 -7.52
C GLN A 34 7.42 5.14 -6.05
N ILE A 35 8.40 4.89 -5.19
CA ILE A 35 8.18 4.72 -3.75
C ILE A 35 7.90 6.09 -3.14
N ASN A 36 6.78 6.20 -2.43
CA ASN A 36 6.49 7.36 -1.59
C ASN A 36 7.15 7.17 -0.22
N THR A 37 8.22 7.92 0.07
CA THR A 37 8.91 7.86 1.37
C THR A 37 8.24 8.66 2.48
N SER A 38 7.26 9.51 2.13
CA SER A 38 6.53 10.37 3.06
C SER A 38 5.14 9.82 3.38
N GLY A 39 4.81 8.62 2.92
CA GLY A 39 3.48 8.04 3.08
C GLY A 39 3.36 6.65 2.47
N LEU A 40 2.14 6.27 2.13
CA LEU A 40 1.87 4.96 1.53
C LEU A 40 2.15 5.00 0.02
N THR A 41 2.76 3.93 -0.46
CA THR A 41 2.88 3.62 -1.88
C THR A 41 1.71 2.70 -2.24
N CYS A 42 0.72 3.21 -2.95
CA CYS A 42 -0.49 2.46 -3.32
C CYS A 42 -0.44 2.05 -4.79
N TYR A 43 -0.46 0.75 -5.06
CA TYR A 43 -0.47 0.22 -6.41
C TYR A 43 -1.32 -1.05 -6.47
N ASN A 44 -2.14 -1.17 -7.52
CA ASN A 44 -2.99 -2.32 -7.79
C ASN A 44 -3.75 -2.85 -6.55
N THR A 45 -4.53 -1.98 -5.90
CA THR A 45 -5.34 -2.24 -4.69
C THR A 45 -4.57 -2.51 -3.39
N LYS A 46 -3.24 -2.46 -3.40
CA LYS A 46 -2.41 -2.63 -2.21
C LYS A 46 -1.70 -1.32 -1.86
N CYS A 47 -1.70 -0.98 -0.58
CA CYS A 47 -0.97 0.16 -0.05
C CYS A 47 0.11 -0.31 0.93
N LEU A 48 1.36 0.01 0.62
CA LEU A 48 2.52 -0.38 1.39
C LEU A 48 3.27 0.86 1.89
N ASP A 49 3.60 0.87 3.17
CA ASP A 49 4.58 1.77 3.77
C ASP A 49 5.97 1.14 3.55
N ILE A 50 6.70 1.67 2.57
CA ILE A 50 8.02 1.19 2.18
C ILE A 50 9.03 2.23 2.65
N ASN A 51 9.94 1.81 3.53
CA ASN A 51 11.03 2.64 4.01
C ASN A 51 12.37 2.11 3.46
N PRO A 52 12.92 2.73 2.40
CA PRO A 52 14.21 2.33 1.84
C PRO A 52 15.36 2.44 2.82
N ALA A 53 15.39 3.50 3.64
CA ALA A 53 16.47 3.77 4.59
C ALA A 53 16.56 2.69 5.68
N ALA A 54 15.41 2.22 6.18
CA ALA A 54 15.34 1.14 7.16
C ALA A 54 15.23 -0.26 6.54
N ARG A 55 15.22 -0.37 5.21
CA ARG A 55 14.91 -1.60 4.44
C ARG A 55 13.71 -2.37 5.00
N SER A 56 12.64 -1.64 5.31
CA SER A 56 11.45 -2.23 5.94
C SER A 56 10.20 -1.94 5.13
N VAL A 57 9.25 -2.88 5.15
CA VAL A 57 7.95 -2.74 4.51
C VAL A 57 6.84 -3.10 5.48
N ARG A 58 5.71 -2.40 5.38
CA ARG A 58 4.51 -2.67 6.16
C ARG A 58 3.26 -2.49 5.29
N GLN A 59 2.28 -3.37 5.47
CA GLN A 59 0.93 -3.16 4.95
C GLN A 59 0.05 -2.62 6.09
N ILE A 60 -0.93 -1.76 5.77
CA ILE A 60 -1.87 -1.26 6.79
C ILE A 60 -2.55 -2.43 7.50
N GLY A 61 -2.56 -2.39 8.83
CA GLY A 61 -3.11 -3.46 9.70
C GLY A 61 -2.15 -4.61 10.00
N ASN A 62 -0.98 -4.63 9.34
CA ASN A 62 0.06 -5.63 9.54
C ASN A 62 1.28 -5.04 10.23
N ARG A 63 2.11 -5.92 10.79
CA ARG A 63 3.41 -5.54 11.34
C ARG A 63 4.37 -5.11 10.24
N ARG A 64 5.32 -4.27 10.64
CA ARG A 64 6.51 -3.99 9.84
C ARG A 64 7.37 -5.25 9.76
N THR A 65 7.84 -5.55 8.57
CA THR A 65 8.79 -6.63 8.29
C THR A 65 9.94 -6.12 7.43
N GLN A 66 10.96 -6.95 7.27
CA GLN A 66 12.12 -6.63 6.45
C GLN A 66 11.81 -6.81 4.96
N ILE A 67 12.37 -5.94 4.13
CA ILE A 67 12.33 -6.08 2.67
C ILE A 67 13.19 -7.29 2.25
N PRO A 68 12.67 -8.21 1.42
CA PRO A 68 13.45 -9.33 0.87
C PRO A 68 14.78 -8.87 0.27
N GLY A 69 15.85 -9.63 0.53
CA GLY A 69 17.22 -9.25 0.17
C GLY A 69 17.46 -9.10 -1.34
N ASN A 70 16.63 -9.76 -2.16
CA ASN A 70 16.68 -9.71 -3.62
C ASN A 70 16.00 -8.47 -4.23
N ILE A 71 15.34 -7.64 -3.42
CA ILE A 71 14.64 -6.43 -3.90
C ILE A 71 15.49 -5.21 -3.59
N ASN A 72 15.78 -4.41 -4.61
CA ASN A 72 16.47 -3.14 -4.46
C ASN A 72 15.44 -2.01 -4.37
N VAL A 73 15.42 -1.31 -3.25
CA VAL A 73 14.56 -0.13 -3.03
C VAL A 73 15.37 1.17 -2.92
N SER A 74 16.70 1.07 -3.03
CA SER A 74 17.61 2.20 -2.82
C SER A 74 17.45 3.28 -3.88
N ASP A 75 16.99 2.90 -5.07
CA ASP A 75 16.77 3.80 -6.20
C ASP A 75 15.45 4.59 -6.10
N GLY A 76 14.67 4.36 -5.03
CA GLY A 76 13.38 5.02 -4.82
C GLY A 76 12.26 4.55 -5.75
N THR A 77 12.51 3.48 -6.51
CA THR A 77 11.54 2.84 -7.40
C THR A 77 11.58 1.33 -7.24
N VAL A 78 10.49 0.65 -7.56
CA VAL A 78 10.40 -0.82 -7.64
C VAL A 78 9.61 -1.22 -8.86
N THR A 79 9.90 -2.38 -9.43
CA THR A 79 9.05 -2.96 -10.48
C THR A 79 7.70 -3.42 -9.90
N PRO A 80 6.64 -3.58 -10.72
CA PRO A 80 5.37 -4.17 -10.29
C PRO A 80 5.51 -5.54 -9.64
N ASP A 81 6.45 -6.36 -10.11
CA ASP A 81 6.71 -7.68 -9.54
C ASP A 81 7.38 -7.61 -8.16
N GLU A 82 8.35 -6.72 -7.99
CA GLU A 82 8.95 -6.45 -6.67
C GLU A 82 7.92 -5.90 -5.70
N PHE A 83 7.07 -4.96 -6.14
CA PHE A 83 5.99 -4.42 -5.31
C PHE A 83 5.01 -5.52 -4.85
N ARG A 84 4.69 -6.46 -5.74
CA ARG A 84 3.87 -7.63 -5.40
C ARG A 84 4.55 -8.51 -4.34
N GLN A 85 5.85 -8.78 -4.49
CA GLN A 85 6.63 -9.55 -3.51
C GLN A 85 6.70 -8.85 -2.13
N LEU A 86 6.90 -7.53 -2.13
CA LEU A 86 6.85 -6.70 -0.91
C LEU A 86 5.50 -6.83 -0.21
N GLY A 87 4.40 -6.80 -0.97
CA GLY A 87 3.06 -6.97 -0.42
C GLY A 87 2.83 -8.36 0.19
N ILE A 88 3.39 -9.41 -0.41
CA ILE A 88 3.36 -10.77 0.15
C ILE A 88 4.13 -10.80 1.46
N ALA A 89 5.37 -10.29 1.49
CA ALA A 89 6.19 -10.26 2.70
C ALA A 89 5.49 -9.50 3.84
N ALA A 90 4.92 -8.33 3.54
CA ALA A 90 4.17 -7.53 4.52
C ALA A 90 2.89 -8.23 5.01
N SER A 91 2.18 -8.93 4.11
CA SER A 91 1.00 -9.72 4.48
C SER A 91 1.35 -10.87 5.44
N LEU A 92 2.52 -11.51 5.22
CA LEU A 92 3.01 -12.61 6.04
C LEU A 92 3.56 -12.17 7.42
N ALA A 93 3.78 -10.87 7.63
CA ALA A 93 4.27 -10.33 8.91
C ALA A 93 3.28 -10.49 10.08
N GLY A 94 2.03 -10.83 9.79
CA GLY A 94 0.95 -10.95 10.77
C GLY A 94 0.34 -9.60 11.18
N GLY A 95 -0.83 -9.66 11.82
CA GLY A 95 -1.55 -8.48 12.30
C GLY A 95 -0.87 -7.84 13.52
N GLU A 96 -1.04 -6.52 13.68
CA GLU A 96 -0.44 -5.79 14.82
C GLU A 96 -0.88 -6.37 16.17
N GLY A 97 -2.12 -6.86 16.29
CA GLY A 97 -2.70 -7.43 17.53
C GLY A 97 -2.42 -8.91 17.83
N SER A 98 -1.71 -9.65 16.98
CA SER A 98 -1.66 -11.13 17.06
C SER A 98 -0.62 -11.72 18.05
N GLN A 99 -0.05 -10.95 18.98
CA GLN A 99 0.98 -11.43 19.92
C GLN A 99 0.76 -10.93 21.36
N SER A 100 -0.49 -10.82 21.78
CA SER A 100 -0.83 -10.69 23.21
C SER A 100 -1.23 -12.06 23.74
N ASP A 101 -0.27 -12.99 23.93
CA ASP A 101 -0.53 -14.26 24.63
C ASP A 101 0.75 -15.00 25.08
N ARG A 102 1.79 -14.24 25.49
CA ARG A 102 2.90 -14.79 26.29
C ARG A 102 3.24 -13.83 27.41
N GLY A 103 2.46 -13.91 28.49
CA GLY A 103 2.72 -13.34 29.81
C GLY A 103 2.34 -14.37 30.86
#